data_AF-A0A958ET80-F1
#
_entry.id   AF-A0A958ET80-F1
#
_cell.length_a   1.000
_cell.length_b   1.000
_cell.length_c   1.000
_cell.angle_alpha   90.00
_cell.angle_beta   90.00
_cell.angle_gamma   90.00
#
_symmetry.space_group_name_H-M   'P 1'
#
loop_
_entity.id
_entity.type
_entity.pdbx_description
1 polymer ?
#
loop_
_entity_poly.entity_id
_entity_poly.type
_entity_poly.pdbx_seq_one_letter_code
_entity_poly.pdbx_strand_id
1 'polypeptide(L)'
;MRSKKTILIVEDEDSILLALQRILELTGEYEAIIAQDGQQALEVLNGVIPDLIISDISMPNLNGLDFCKIVRENPVTTSIPFIFLTAKREKMIEGLSAGGDDFLMKPFNVEEVLAKIETIFRRISQSREQASQHKGRIEDVPVEQVLELCLREKINGELILQLDGDIGVVKLENGDIKSVLYKQLSDDAALDSLRSWEKGTFVIRPLEIKFKVESHKKLSEMDLLKEQKLKDKIWWVGHYNKIENELQNVYLRVFEFENKKINALVDPGSPLYFDDISKKINQVLGDFSKVNISILLDPTADASLNIMLLRKANAKSIFMTNEQNWQTIRHYEINPRSVKKINPEENDIIKLASGHQLQFISSAYCPAHGSFMSYDIDQKVLFSGLLFSSDYSAGMNNTENIYATESDWEAMRRFHSKHMPSSTALSNVLEKIRALSPKPDIIAPRYGKIITGDLVDYFMDRLALLRCGVDKENNLREHKTYIDAMNTLLGRIQGFLPLETSIQKLSENTYIAARSGFSDGLVYEISGNPGKLYFNFINTLMKDESEKNASQIKSAALKIAYSAGINLPDF
;
A
#
# COMPACT_ATOMS: atom_id res chain seq x y z
N MET A 1 -31.60 -20.55 -2.04
CA MET A 1 -32.30 -19.27 -1.84
C MET A 1 -31.24 -18.19 -1.70
N ARG A 2 -31.30 -17.10 -2.48
CA ARG A 2 -30.42 -15.95 -2.26
C ARG A 2 -30.81 -15.32 -0.91
N SER A 3 -29.82 -14.95 -0.09
CA SER A 3 -30.05 -14.16 1.13
C SER A 3 -30.72 -12.84 0.73
N LYS A 4 -31.76 -12.42 1.46
CA LYS A 4 -32.38 -11.11 1.27
C LYS A 4 -31.34 -10.01 1.57
N LYS A 5 -31.48 -8.88 0.89
CA LYS A 5 -30.62 -7.71 1.07
C LYS A 5 -31.21 -6.80 2.15
N THR A 6 -30.42 -6.46 3.16
CA THR A 6 -30.89 -5.67 4.30
C THR A 6 -30.72 -4.19 4.01
N ILE A 7 -31.78 -3.39 4.18
CA ILE A 7 -31.78 -1.94 3.93
C ILE A 7 -32.20 -1.22 5.21
N LEU A 8 -31.38 -0.28 5.66
CA LEU A 8 -31.70 0.59 6.79
C LEU A 8 -32.38 1.88 6.29
N ILE A 9 -33.58 2.15 6.76
CA ILE A 9 -34.35 3.37 6.46
C ILE A 9 -34.30 4.28 7.70
N VAL A 10 -33.93 5.54 7.52
CA VAL A 10 -33.79 6.53 8.59
C VAL A 10 -34.63 7.77 8.25
N GLU A 11 -35.77 7.93 8.92
CA GLU A 11 -36.77 8.94 8.59
C GLU A 11 -37.62 9.26 9.83
N ASP A 12 -37.84 10.54 10.13
CA ASP A 12 -38.56 10.99 11.32
C ASP A 12 -40.08 11.10 11.11
N GLU A 13 -40.54 11.20 9.86
CA GLU A 13 -41.96 11.14 9.56
C GLU A 13 -42.45 9.68 9.41
N ASP A 14 -43.19 9.19 10.40
CA ASP A 14 -43.74 7.82 10.44
C ASP A 14 -44.50 7.44 9.15
N SER A 15 -45.18 8.41 8.52
CA SER A 15 -45.94 8.18 7.29
C SER A 15 -45.03 7.77 6.12
N ILE A 16 -43.85 8.40 6.01
CA ILE A 16 -42.85 8.16 4.97
C ILE A 16 -42.05 6.91 5.31
N LEU A 17 -41.65 6.75 6.57
CA LEU A 17 -40.91 5.59 7.05
C LEU A 17 -41.67 4.28 6.79
N LEU A 18 -42.97 4.23 7.14
CA LEU A 18 -43.83 3.06 6.92
C LEU A 18 -44.12 2.83 5.43
N ALA A 19 -44.27 3.90 4.65
CA ALA A 19 -44.45 3.78 3.20
C ALA A 19 -43.22 3.15 2.54
N LEU A 20 -42.02 3.62 2.87
CA LEU A 20 -40.76 3.06 2.37
C LEU A 20 -40.55 1.62 2.82
N GLN A 21 -40.77 1.31 4.10
CA GLN A 21 -40.68 -0.06 4.62
C GLN A 21 -41.58 -1.00 3.81
N ARG A 22 -42.85 -0.61 3.59
CA ARG A 22 -43.82 -1.41 2.84
C ARG A 22 -43.41 -1.58 1.37
N ILE A 23 -42.89 -0.53 0.73
CA ILE A 23 -42.37 -0.61 -0.65
C ILE A 23 -41.27 -1.67 -0.75
N LEU A 24 -40.30 -1.67 0.18
CA LEU A 24 -39.17 -2.59 0.16
C LEU A 24 -39.58 -4.03 0.47
N GLU A 25 -40.45 -4.24 1.47
CA GLU A 25 -40.86 -5.58 1.89
C GLU A 25 -41.78 -6.28 0.87
N LEU A 26 -42.61 -5.53 0.14
CA LEU A 26 -43.52 -6.06 -0.89
C LEU A 26 -42.79 -6.70 -2.07
N THR A 27 -41.54 -6.33 -2.36
CA THR A 27 -40.76 -6.97 -3.43
C THR A 27 -40.35 -8.39 -3.07
N GLY A 28 -40.28 -8.70 -1.77
CA GLY A 28 -39.76 -9.98 -1.26
C GLY A 28 -38.24 -10.13 -1.32
N GLU A 29 -37.52 -9.21 -1.95
CA GLU A 29 -36.05 -9.25 -2.14
C GLU A 29 -35.27 -8.53 -1.03
N TYR A 30 -35.93 -7.56 -0.39
CA TYR A 30 -35.34 -6.71 0.64
C TYR A 30 -35.91 -7.02 2.03
N GLU A 31 -35.09 -6.78 3.03
CA GLU A 31 -35.47 -6.72 4.44
C GLU A 31 -35.21 -5.29 4.94
N ALA A 32 -36.24 -4.64 5.47
CA ALA A 32 -36.14 -3.26 5.94
C ALA A 32 -35.91 -3.23 7.45
N ILE A 33 -34.89 -2.47 7.87
CA ILE A 33 -34.69 -2.07 9.27
C ILE A 33 -34.99 -0.57 9.35
N ILE A 34 -35.68 -0.15 10.40
CA ILE A 34 -36.15 1.23 10.54
C ILE A 34 -35.45 1.95 11.70
N ALA A 35 -35.22 3.24 11.51
CA ALA A 35 -34.78 4.18 12.54
C ALA A 35 -35.47 5.54 12.32
N GLN A 36 -35.81 6.24 13.40
CA GLN A 36 -36.52 7.52 13.36
C GLN A 36 -35.57 8.74 13.30
N ASP A 37 -34.29 8.55 13.60
CA ASP A 37 -33.27 9.58 13.46
C ASP A 37 -31.88 8.95 13.31
N GLY A 38 -30.86 9.78 13.07
CA GLY A 38 -29.48 9.32 12.93
C GLY A 38 -28.93 8.64 14.18
N GLN A 39 -29.42 8.97 15.38
CA GLN A 39 -28.93 8.40 16.63
C GLN A 39 -29.39 6.94 16.77
N GLN A 40 -30.68 6.69 16.54
CA GLN A 40 -31.22 5.34 16.51
C GLN A 40 -30.61 4.51 15.38
N ALA A 41 -30.34 5.14 14.22
CA ALA A 41 -29.69 4.46 13.11
C ALA A 41 -28.27 3.99 13.47
N LEU A 42 -27.50 4.78 14.23
CA LEU A 42 -26.19 4.35 14.74
C LEU A 42 -26.31 3.19 15.74
N GLU A 43 -27.35 3.15 16.56
CA GLU A 43 -27.59 2.01 17.47
C GLU A 43 -27.85 0.73 16.68
N VAL A 44 -28.62 0.80 15.60
CA VAL A 44 -28.85 -0.32 14.67
C VAL A 44 -27.54 -0.79 14.05
N LEU A 45 -26.70 0.13 13.58
CA LEU A 45 -25.42 -0.16 12.92
C LEU A 45 -24.39 -0.84 13.84
N ASN A 46 -24.57 -0.79 15.16
CA ASN A 46 -23.74 -1.54 16.10
C ASN A 46 -24.03 -3.05 16.11
N GLY A 47 -25.22 -3.47 15.68
CA GLY A 47 -25.65 -4.86 15.68
C GLY A 47 -25.73 -5.49 14.29
N VAL A 48 -26.18 -4.72 13.29
CA VAL A 48 -26.42 -5.21 11.93
C VAL A 48 -25.77 -4.26 10.92
N ILE A 49 -25.05 -4.83 9.95
CA ILE A 49 -24.47 -4.09 8.83
C ILE A 49 -25.39 -4.22 7.61
N PRO A 50 -26.18 -3.19 7.27
CA PRO A 50 -27.07 -3.23 6.13
C PRO A 50 -26.30 -3.18 4.80
N ASP A 51 -26.92 -3.69 3.74
CA ASP A 51 -26.42 -3.62 2.37
C ASP A 51 -26.65 -2.24 1.72
N LEU A 52 -27.54 -1.40 2.28
CA LEU A 52 -27.86 -0.04 1.83
C LEU A 52 -28.46 0.79 2.98
N ILE A 53 -28.17 2.09 3.04
CA ILE A 53 -28.84 3.06 3.91
C ILE A 53 -29.65 4.05 3.06
N ILE A 54 -30.88 4.35 3.47
CA ILE A 54 -31.73 5.40 2.93
C ILE A 54 -32.08 6.34 4.08
N SER A 55 -31.74 7.62 4.00
CA SER A 55 -31.89 8.55 5.14
C SER A 55 -32.37 9.93 4.74
N ASP A 56 -33.33 10.52 5.47
CA ASP A 56 -33.69 11.93 5.31
C ASP A 56 -32.56 12.85 5.79
N ILE A 57 -32.32 13.91 5.04
CA ILE A 57 -31.43 15.00 5.41
C ILE A 57 -31.96 15.74 6.66
N SER A 58 -33.26 16.00 6.75
CA SER A 58 -33.83 16.95 7.72
C SER A 58 -34.59 16.27 8.85
N MET A 59 -33.87 15.59 9.74
CA MET A 59 -34.42 14.90 10.91
C MET A 59 -34.01 15.60 12.23
N PRO A 60 -34.80 15.46 13.33
CA PRO A 60 -34.42 15.91 14.66
C PRO A 60 -33.21 15.12 15.21
N ASN A 61 -32.64 15.61 16.31
CA ASN A 61 -31.46 15.02 16.95
C ASN A 61 -30.24 15.01 16.01
N LEU A 62 -29.81 13.83 15.57
CA LEU A 62 -28.73 13.68 14.59
C LEU A 62 -29.32 13.69 13.18
N ASN A 63 -29.13 14.81 12.47
CA ASN A 63 -29.62 14.97 11.10
C ASN A 63 -28.90 14.01 10.12
N GLY A 64 -29.50 13.79 8.94
CA GLY A 64 -28.99 12.83 7.97
C GLY A 64 -27.61 13.16 7.41
N LEU A 65 -27.23 14.44 7.30
CA LEU A 65 -25.91 14.83 6.79
C LEU A 65 -24.82 14.44 7.80
N ASP A 66 -25.02 14.75 9.07
CA ASP A 66 -24.07 14.42 10.13
C ASP A 66 -24.06 12.91 10.40
N PHE A 67 -25.22 12.24 10.33
CA PHE A 67 -25.30 10.78 10.33
C PHE A 67 -24.50 10.15 9.18
N CYS A 68 -24.66 10.64 7.94
CA CYS A 68 -23.89 10.17 6.80
C CYS A 68 -22.39 10.36 7.00
N LYS A 69 -21.94 11.51 7.51
CA LYS A 69 -20.52 11.72 7.85
C LYS A 69 -20.03 10.66 8.84
N ILE A 70 -20.78 10.40 9.90
CA ILE A 70 -20.42 9.38 10.90
C ILE A 70 -20.40 7.97 10.28
N VAL A 71 -21.35 7.65 9.39
CA VAL A 71 -21.37 6.40 8.62
C VAL A 71 -20.15 6.28 7.71
N ARG A 72 -19.71 7.38 7.09
CA ARG A 72 -18.53 7.44 6.21
C ARG A 72 -17.20 7.43 6.96
N GLU A 73 -17.16 8.01 8.15
CA GLU A 73 -16.00 7.99 9.04
C GLU A 73 -15.82 6.61 9.69
N ASN A 74 -16.90 5.84 9.87
CA ASN A 74 -16.84 4.48 10.41
C ASN A 74 -16.48 3.45 9.31
N PRO A 75 -15.37 2.71 9.43
CA PRO A 75 -14.84 1.88 8.34
C PRO A 75 -15.61 0.60 8.01
N VAL A 76 -16.38 0.14 9.00
CA VAL A 76 -17.29 -1.00 8.85
C VAL A 76 -18.49 -0.57 8.00
N THR A 77 -18.95 0.66 8.17
CA THR A 77 -20.14 1.20 7.50
C THR A 77 -19.82 2.10 6.29
N THR A 78 -18.57 2.50 6.10
CA THR A 78 -18.14 3.48 5.08
C THR A 78 -18.39 2.99 3.65
N SER A 79 -18.37 1.67 3.44
CA SER A 79 -18.66 1.04 2.14
C SER A 79 -20.14 0.74 1.92
N ILE A 80 -21.01 0.98 2.91
CA ILE A 80 -22.45 0.81 2.74
C ILE A 80 -22.95 1.94 1.85
N PRO A 81 -23.62 1.64 0.73
CA PRO A 81 -24.18 2.68 -0.10
C PRO A 81 -25.22 3.52 0.68
N PHE A 82 -25.34 4.80 0.34
CA PHE A 82 -26.15 5.76 1.09
C PHE A 82 -26.96 6.63 0.14
N ILE A 83 -28.30 6.56 0.25
CA ILE A 83 -29.23 7.39 -0.52
C ILE A 83 -29.85 8.42 0.43
N PHE A 84 -29.76 9.70 0.06
CA PHE A 84 -30.46 10.76 0.80
C PHE A 84 -31.91 10.93 0.35
N LEU A 85 -32.82 11.15 1.29
CA LEU A 85 -34.15 11.69 1.01
C LEU A 85 -34.11 13.20 1.24
N THR A 86 -34.72 13.99 0.35
CA THR A 86 -34.82 15.44 0.58
C THR A 86 -35.97 16.10 -0.16
N ALA A 87 -36.60 17.09 0.47
CA ALA A 87 -37.58 17.98 -0.17
C ALA A 87 -36.94 19.21 -0.85
N LYS A 88 -35.62 19.42 -0.70
CA LYS A 88 -34.92 20.64 -1.12
C LYS A 88 -33.79 20.33 -2.10
N ARG A 89 -33.86 20.92 -3.29
CA ARG A 89 -32.90 20.72 -4.38
C ARG A 89 -31.49 21.17 -3.99
N GLU A 90 -31.38 22.28 -3.27
CA GLU A 90 -30.12 22.82 -2.77
C GLU A 90 -29.38 21.87 -1.82
N LYS A 91 -30.12 21.05 -1.05
CA LYS A 91 -29.55 20.08 -0.10
C LYS A 91 -28.97 18.85 -0.76
N MET A 92 -29.25 18.60 -2.05
CA MET A 92 -28.70 17.47 -2.78
C MET A 92 -27.18 17.60 -2.97
N ILE A 93 -26.70 18.81 -3.25
CA ILE A 93 -25.27 19.07 -3.41
C ILE A 93 -24.54 18.88 -2.06
N GLU A 94 -25.14 19.35 -0.98
CA GLU A 94 -24.62 19.16 0.38
C GLU A 94 -24.57 17.66 0.76
N GLY A 95 -25.63 16.90 0.46
CA GLY A 95 -25.69 15.46 0.73
C GLY A 95 -24.64 14.67 -0.02
N LEU A 96 -24.49 14.89 -1.33
CA LEU A 96 -23.45 14.23 -2.12
C LEU A 96 -22.04 14.59 -1.62
N SER A 97 -21.83 15.85 -1.23
CA SER A 97 -20.55 16.31 -0.67
C SER A 97 -20.25 15.70 0.71
N ALA A 98 -21.28 15.36 1.49
CA ALA A 98 -21.18 14.64 2.76
C ALA A 98 -20.93 13.13 2.58
N GLY A 99 -20.83 12.66 1.33
CA GLY A 99 -20.54 11.28 0.98
C GLY A 99 -21.76 10.44 0.58
N GLY A 100 -22.92 11.03 0.29
CA GLY A 100 -24.05 10.29 -0.28
C GLY A 100 -23.74 9.75 -1.68
N ASP A 101 -24.21 8.54 -2.00
CA ASP A 101 -24.04 7.92 -3.32
C ASP A 101 -25.14 8.32 -4.31
N ASP A 102 -26.33 8.64 -3.80
CA ASP A 102 -27.46 9.13 -4.58
C ASP A 102 -28.45 9.89 -3.69
N PHE A 103 -29.51 10.42 -4.29
CA PHE A 103 -30.63 11.03 -3.59
C PHE A 103 -31.98 10.68 -4.23
N LEU A 104 -33.04 10.84 -3.44
CA LEU A 104 -34.45 10.74 -3.80
C LEU A 104 -35.15 12.03 -3.38
N MET A 105 -35.87 12.65 -4.31
CA MET A 105 -36.58 13.90 -4.04
C MET A 105 -37.97 13.60 -3.48
N LYS A 106 -38.34 14.22 -2.36
CA LYS A 106 -39.70 14.17 -1.82
C LYS A 106 -40.59 15.17 -2.60
N PRO A 107 -41.81 14.78 -3.05
CA PRO A 107 -42.41 13.44 -2.97
C PRO A 107 -41.85 12.50 -4.06
N PHE A 108 -41.57 11.25 -3.68
CA PHE A 108 -41.12 10.18 -4.58
C PHE A 108 -42.22 9.13 -4.80
N ASN A 109 -42.13 8.38 -5.89
CA ASN A 109 -43.03 7.25 -6.16
C ASN A 109 -42.31 5.90 -5.99
N VAL A 110 -43.07 4.80 -5.98
CA VAL A 110 -42.56 3.44 -5.77
C VAL A 110 -41.49 3.06 -6.80
N GLU A 111 -41.74 3.37 -8.07
CA GLU A 111 -40.85 3.02 -9.19
C GLU A 111 -39.51 3.74 -9.05
N GLU A 112 -39.51 5.00 -8.62
CA GLU A 112 -38.32 5.81 -8.42
C GLU A 112 -37.42 5.26 -7.29
N VAL A 113 -38.03 4.89 -6.16
CA VAL A 113 -37.31 4.29 -5.02
C VAL A 113 -36.62 2.99 -5.44
N LEU A 114 -37.37 2.07 -6.08
CA LEU A 114 -36.83 0.78 -6.50
C LEU A 114 -35.74 0.94 -7.58
N ALA A 115 -35.96 1.81 -8.57
CA ALA A 115 -34.98 2.05 -9.63
C ALA A 115 -33.63 2.57 -9.09
N LYS A 116 -33.66 3.42 -8.05
CA LYS A 116 -32.45 3.93 -7.38
C LYS A 116 -31.70 2.82 -6.65
N ILE A 117 -32.41 2.00 -5.89
CA ILE A 117 -31.86 0.87 -5.14
C ILE A 117 -31.22 -0.15 -6.09
N GLU A 118 -31.94 -0.55 -7.14
CA GLU A 118 -31.43 -1.48 -8.15
C GLU A 118 -30.20 -0.94 -8.88
N THR A 119 -30.20 0.36 -9.21
CA THR A 119 -29.06 0.99 -9.88
C THR A 119 -27.81 0.96 -9.01
N ILE A 120 -27.94 1.24 -7.71
CA ILE A 120 -26.82 1.14 -6.76
C ILE A 120 -26.31 -0.30 -6.67
N PHE A 121 -27.19 -1.28 -6.45
CA PHE A 121 -26.76 -2.67 -6.33
C PHE A 121 -26.13 -3.21 -7.62
N ARG A 122 -26.65 -2.81 -8.79
CA ARG A 122 -26.07 -3.16 -10.10
C ARG A 122 -24.67 -2.58 -10.27
N ARG A 123 -24.42 -1.33 -9.86
CA ARG A 123 -23.07 -0.73 -9.91
C ARG A 123 -22.07 -1.51 -9.04
N ILE A 124 -22.50 -1.96 -7.87
CA ILE A 124 -21.66 -2.74 -6.94
C ILE A 124 -21.36 -4.13 -7.49
N SER A 125 -22.34 -4.81 -8.09
CA SER A 125 -22.12 -6.11 -8.72
C SER A 125 -21.24 -6.00 -9.97
N GLN A 126 -21.43 -4.97 -10.78
CA GLN A 126 -20.61 -4.69 -11.96
C GLN A 126 -19.15 -4.38 -11.59
N SER A 127 -18.90 -3.57 -10.55
CA SER A 127 -17.54 -3.33 -10.03
C SER A 127 -16.84 -4.64 -9.60
N ARG A 128 -17.58 -5.58 -8.99
CA ARG A 128 -17.07 -6.90 -8.58
C ARG A 128 -16.85 -7.86 -9.76
N GLU A 129 -17.71 -7.84 -10.78
CA GLU A 129 -17.55 -8.64 -12.00
C GLU A 129 -16.44 -8.09 -12.90
N GLN A 130 -16.30 -6.77 -13.02
CA GLN A 130 -15.24 -6.12 -13.78
C GLN A 130 -13.86 -6.48 -13.23
N ALA A 131 -13.68 -6.59 -11.90
CA ALA A 131 -12.43 -7.07 -11.29
C ALA A 131 -11.95 -8.46 -11.81
N SER A 132 -12.84 -9.29 -12.37
CA SER A 132 -12.50 -10.58 -12.99
C SER A 132 -12.10 -10.48 -14.48
N GLN A 133 -12.46 -9.39 -15.16
CA GLN A 133 -12.20 -9.13 -16.60
C GLN A 133 -10.87 -8.41 -16.86
N HIS A 134 -10.19 -7.93 -15.83
CA HIS A 134 -9.01 -7.07 -15.93
C HIS A 134 -7.67 -7.82 -16.11
N LYS A 135 -7.67 -9.05 -16.64
CA LYS A 135 -6.44 -9.81 -16.95
C LYS A 135 -6.60 -10.67 -18.19
N GLY A 136 -5.57 -10.79 -19.02
CA GLY A 136 -5.62 -11.56 -20.26
C GLY A 136 -4.25 -11.77 -20.91
N ARG A 137 -4.23 -12.36 -22.11
CA ARG A 137 -3.03 -12.59 -22.92
C ARG A 137 -2.98 -11.60 -24.08
N ILE A 138 -1.79 -11.09 -24.40
CA ILE A 138 -1.58 -10.10 -25.46
C ILE A 138 -1.86 -10.70 -26.85
N GLU A 139 -1.62 -12.01 -27.03
CA GLU A 139 -1.99 -12.72 -28.25
C GLU A 139 -3.51 -12.85 -28.47
N ASP A 140 -4.30 -12.79 -27.40
CA ASP A 140 -5.77 -12.85 -27.49
C ASP A 140 -6.37 -11.44 -27.66
N VAL A 141 -5.77 -10.44 -26.99
CA VAL A 141 -6.18 -9.04 -27.04
C VAL A 141 -4.91 -8.17 -27.15
N PRO A 142 -4.60 -7.61 -28.33
CA PRO A 142 -3.43 -6.76 -28.53
C PRO A 142 -3.42 -5.54 -27.61
N VAL A 143 -2.21 -5.06 -27.27
CA VAL A 143 -2.00 -3.96 -26.32
C VAL A 143 -2.83 -2.72 -26.65
N GLU A 144 -2.97 -2.36 -27.93
CA GLU A 144 -3.79 -1.20 -28.33
C GLU A 144 -5.27 -1.36 -27.97
N GLN A 145 -5.83 -2.56 -28.12
CA GLN A 145 -7.22 -2.82 -27.77
C GLN A 145 -7.43 -2.80 -26.25
N VAL A 146 -6.42 -3.22 -25.48
CA VAL A 146 -6.44 -3.11 -24.02
C VAL A 146 -6.39 -1.63 -23.58
N LEU A 147 -5.59 -0.80 -24.24
CA LEU A 147 -5.52 0.65 -24.00
C LEU A 147 -6.83 1.35 -24.37
N GLU A 148 -7.43 1.01 -25.52
CA GLU A 148 -8.76 1.50 -25.92
C GLU A 148 -9.84 1.11 -24.91
N LEU A 149 -9.77 -0.12 -24.38
CA LEU A 149 -10.66 -0.59 -23.33
C LEU A 149 -10.46 0.23 -22.05
N CYS A 150 -9.21 0.44 -21.61
CA CYS A 150 -8.90 1.29 -20.46
C CYS A 150 -9.44 2.71 -20.62
N LEU A 151 -9.31 3.29 -21.81
CA LEU A 151 -9.84 4.61 -22.17
C LEU A 151 -11.37 4.63 -22.13
N ARG A 152 -12.02 3.65 -22.77
CA ARG A 152 -13.48 3.53 -22.84
C ARG A 152 -14.11 3.35 -21.46
N GLU A 153 -13.52 2.51 -20.63
CA GLU A 153 -13.97 2.22 -19.26
C GLU A 153 -13.48 3.27 -18.24
N LYS A 154 -12.74 4.29 -18.69
CA LYS A 154 -12.19 5.38 -17.87
C LYS A 154 -11.40 4.89 -16.64
N ILE A 155 -10.57 3.88 -16.85
CA ILE A 155 -9.82 3.24 -15.75
C ILE A 155 -8.83 4.22 -15.12
N ASN A 156 -8.93 4.41 -13.80
CA ASN A 156 -7.87 4.98 -12.98
C ASN A 156 -7.02 3.82 -12.45
N GLY A 157 -5.72 3.78 -12.73
CA GLY A 157 -4.93 2.59 -12.44
C GLY A 157 -3.62 2.42 -13.19
N GLU A 158 -3.17 1.19 -13.27
CA GLU A 158 -2.00 0.78 -14.03
C GLU A 158 -2.36 -0.41 -14.91
N LEU A 159 -2.06 -0.33 -16.22
CA LEU A 159 -2.01 -1.48 -17.09
C LEU A 159 -0.58 -2.04 -17.06
N ILE A 160 -0.43 -3.26 -16.59
CA ILE A 160 0.83 -3.97 -16.48
C ILE A 160 0.90 -4.98 -17.63
N LEU A 161 1.98 -4.94 -18.40
CA LEU A 161 2.27 -5.82 -19.53
C LEU A 161 3.53 -6.63 -19.22
N GLN A 162 3.51 -7.93 -19.47
CA GLN A 162 4.65 -8.81 -19.22
C GLN A 162 4.92 -9.76 -20.38
N LEU A 163 6.17 -9.83 -20.85
CA LEU A 163 6.66 -10.73 -21.89
C LEU A 163 8.10 -11.15 -21.59
N ASP A 164 8.39 -12.45 -21.52
CA ASP A 164 9.76 -13.00 -21.40
C ASP A 164 10.65 -12.35 -20.32
N GLY A 165 10.06 -11.94 -19.19
CA GLY A 165 10.76 -11.31 -18.07
C GLY A 165 10.86 -9.77 -18.14
N ASP A 166 10.50 -9.18 -19.29
CA ASP A 166 10.31 -7.74 -19.44
C ASP A 166 8.93 -7.32 -18.90
N ILE A 167 8.87 -6.17 -18.21
CA ILE A 167 7.64 -5.60 -17.64
C ILE A 167 7.49 -4.15 -18.10
N GLY A 168 6.36 -3.84 -18.72
CA GLY A 168 5.91 -2.49 -19.02
C GLY A 168 4.73 -2.08 -18.16
N VAL A 169 4.71 -0.83 -17.67
CA VAL A 169 3.60 -0.30 -16.87
C VAL A 169 3.09 0.98 -17.50
N VAL A 170 1.85 0.96 -17.95
CA VAL A 170 1.13 2.14 -18.45
C VAL A 170 0.27 2.68 -17.30
N LYS A 171 0.56 3.88 -16.82
CA LYS A 171 -0.27 4.55 -15.81
C LYS A 171 -1.45 5.23 -16.47
N LEU A 172 -2.62 5.01 -15.90
CA LEU A 172 -3.92 5.43 -16.44
C LEU A 172 -4.63 6.31 -15.43
N GLU A 173 -5.20 7.42 -15.88
CA GLU A 173 -6.08 8.28 -15.09
C GLU A 173 -7.27 8.68 -15.98
N ASN A 174 -8.47 8.31 -15.54
CA ASN A 174 -9.70 8.33 -16.33
C ASN A 174 -9.56 7.63 -17.69
N GLY A 175 -8.73 6.60 -17.75
CA GLY A 175 -8.43 5.83 -18.95
C GLY A 175 -7.38 6.47 -19.87
N ASP A 176 -7.00 7.72 -19.64
CA ASP A 176 -5.91 8.38 -20.37
C ASP A 176 -4.55 7.91 -19.87
N ILE A 177 -3.62 7.72 -20.80
CA ILE A 177 -2.23 7.40 -20.47
C ILE A 177 -1.54 8.63 -19.86
N LYS A 178 -1.04 8.49 -18.63
CA LYS A 178 -0.32 9.56 -17.90
C LYS A 178 1.19 9.42 -17.91
N SER A 179 1.69 8.19 -17.95
CA SER A 179 3.11 7.89 -18.05
C SER A 179 3.30 6.42 -18.39
N VAL A 180 4.39 6.06 -19.05
CA VAL A 180 4.69 4.69 -19.46
C VAL A 180 6.08 4.31 -18.99
N LEU A 181 6.14 3.35 -18.09
CA LEU A 181 7.39 2.82 -17.55
C LEU A 181 7.73 1.54 -18.29
N TYR A 182 8.62 1.62 -19.26
CA TYR A 182 9.21 0.43 -19.88
C TYR A 182 10.62 0.71 -20.34
N LYS A 183 11.58 0.01 -19.72
CA LYS A 183 13.03 0.26 -19.89
C LYS A 183 13.35 1.75 -19.62
N GLN A 184 14.54 2.20 -19.99
CA GLN A 184 14.93 3.63 -19.90
C GLN A 184 14.49 4.42 -21.14
N LEU A 185 13.27 4.16 -21.64
CA LEU A 185 12.72 4.84 -22.81
C LEU A 185 11.84 6.03 -22.37
N SER A 186 11.66 7.02 -23.25
CA SER A 186 10.65 8.07 -23.05
C SER A 186 9.25 7.46 -23.12
N ASP A 187 8.24 8.10 -22.51
CA ASP A 187 6.87 7.57 -22.46
C ASP A 187 6.34 7.15 -23.84
N ASP A 188 6.59 7.95 -24.89
CA ASP A 188 6.14 7.63 -26.26
C ASP A 188 6.90 6.43 -26.86
N ALA A 189 8.23 6.40 -26.74
CA ALA A 189 9.04 5.30 -27.26
C ALA A 189 8.81 3.98 -26.48
N ALA A 190 8.56 4.11 -25.18
CA ALA A 190 8.15 3.03 -24.31
C ALA A 190 6.79 2.48 -24.74
N LEU A 191 5.81 3.37 -24.97
CA LEU A 191 4.47 3.01 -25.40
C LEU A 191 4.49 2.32 -26.77
N ASP A 192 5.21 2.86 -27.75
CA ASP A 192 5.34 2.26 -29.08
C ASP A 192 5.99 0.88 -29.03
N SER A 193 7.00 0.70 -28.16
CA SER A 193 7.62 -0.60 -27.96
C SER A 193 6.66 -1.60 -27.31
N LEU A 194 5.89 -1.19 -26.31
CA LEU A 194 4.88 -2.05 -25.69
C LEU A 194 3.74 -2.39 -26.65
N ARG A 195 3.31 -1.45 -27.50
CA ARG A 195 2.32 -1.66 -28.56
C ARG A 195 2.76 -2.70 -29.58
N SER A 196 4.07 -2.84 -29.79
CA SER A 196 4.63 -3.83 -30.72
C SER A 196 4.65 -5.27 -30.18
N TRP A 197 4.30 -5.49 -28.91
CA TRP A 197 4.27 -6.82 -28.33
C TRP A 197 3.09 -7.64 -28.89
N GLU A 198 3.41 -8.78 -29.51
CA GLU A 198 2.42 -9.71 -30.07
C GLU A 198 2.07 -10.88 -29.14
N LYS A 199 2.84 -11.04 -28.05
CA LYS A 199 2.70 -12.13 -27.08
C LYS A 199 2.90 -11.59 -25.66
N GLY A 200 2.40 -12.33 -24.68
CA GLY A 200 2.61 -12.03 -23.26
C GLY A 200 1.31 -11.95 -22.50
N THR A 201 1.34 -11.34 -21.32
CA THR A 201 0.16 -11.17 -20.47
C THR A 201 -0.05 -9.72 -20.10
N PHE A 202 -1.30 -9.36 -19.87
CA PHE A 202 -1.66 -8.05 -19.36
C PHE A 202 -2.54 -8.17 -18.12
N VAL A 203 -2.39 -7.21 -17.22
CA VAL A 203 -3.25 -7.03 -16.05
C VAL A 203 -3.57 -5.54 -15.93
N ILE A 204 -4.84 -5.21 -16.01
CA ILE A 204 -5.34 -3.89 -15.64
C ILE A 204 -5.52 -3.92 -14.11
N ARG A 205 -4.80 -3.05 -13.41
CA ARG A 205 -4.94 -2.84 -11.98
C ARG A 205 -5.62 -1.49 -11.78
N PRO A 206 -6.96 -1.44 -11.65
CA PRO A 206 -7.63 -0.21 -11.26
C PRO A 206 -7.09 0.23 -9.90
N LEU A 207 -6.41 1.37 -9.86
CA LEU A 207 -6.25 2.13 -8.64
C LEU A 207 -7.54 2.92 -8.50
N GLU A 208 -8.59 2.24 -8.03
CA GLU A 208 -9.50 2.97 -7.19
C GLU A 208 -8.65 3.50 -6.03
N ILE A 209 -8.47 4.81 -5.95
CA ILE A 209 -8.09 5.42 -4.70
C ILE A 209 -9.31 5.26 -3.76
N LYS A 210 -9.53 4.03 -3.29
CA LYS A 210 -10.36 3.74 -2.13
C LYS A 210 -9.47 3.96 -0.92
N PHE A 211 -9.36 5.22 -0.50
CA PHE A 211 -8.98 5.50 0.86
C PHE A 211 -10.10 4.99 1.77
N LYS A 212 -10.08 3.70 2.13
CA LYS A 212 -10.63 3.29 3.43
C LYS A 212 -9.54 3.65 4.43
N VAL A 213 -9.69 4.81 5.06
CA VAL A 213 -8.93 5.13 6.26
C VAL A 213 -9.82 4.81 7.44
N GLU A 214 -9.49 3.77 8.20
CA GLU A 214 -10.01 3.68 9.55
C GLU A 214 -9.50 4.88 10.35
N SER A 215 -10.40 5.82 10.66
CA SER A 215 -10.12 6.81 11.69
C SER A 215 -9.72 6.05 12.95
N HIS A 216 -8.44 6.22 13.32
CA HIS A 216 -7.75 5.73 14.50
C HIS A 216 -8.62 4.98 15.52
N LYS A 217 -8.78 3.66 15.34
CA LYS A 217 -9.03 2.82 16.51
C LYS A 217 -7.78 2.95 17.37
N LYS A 218 -7.89 3.72 18.45
CA LYS A 218 -6.87 3.79 19.48
C LYS A 218 -6.75 2.38 20.05
N LEU A 219 -5.77 1.63 19.57
CA LEU A 219 -5.47 0.31 20.09
C LEU A 219 -5.15 0.46 21.58
N SER A 220 -5.72 -0.43 22.40
CA SER A 220 -5.44 -0.45 23.82
C SER A 220 -3.95 -0.69 24.04
N GLU A 221 -3.39 -0.04 25.05
CA GLU A 221 -2.02 -0.31 25.50
C GLU A 221 -1.87 -1.80 25.87
N MET A 222 -0.73 -2.37 25.53
CA MET A 222 -0.34 -3.74 25.81
C MET A 222 0.84 -3.75 26.78
N ASP A 223 0.89 -4.74 27.67
CA ASP A 223 2.04 -4.93 28.57
C ASP A 223 3.20 -5.59 27.79
N LEU A 224 3.95 -4.78 27.06
CA LEU A 224 5.05 -5.23 26.20
C LEU A 224 6.27 -5.77 26.96
N LEU A 225 6.24 -5.79 28.31
CA LEU A 225 7.20 -6.51 29.15
C LEU A 225 6.87 -8.02 29.24
N LYS A 226 5.67 -8.43 28.81
CA LYS A 226 5.24 -9.83 28.73
C LYS A 226 5.15 -10.32 27.28
N GLU A 227 5.12 -11.64 27.11
CA GLU A 227 4.77 -12.24 25.83
C GLU A 227 3.37 -11.81 25.38
N GLN A 228 3.18 -11.73 24.06
CA GLN A 228 1.89 -11.41 23.48
C GLN A 228 1.46 -12.54 22.56
N LYS A 229 0.27 -13.10 22.77
CA LYS A 229 -0.27 -14.15 21.89
C LYS A 229 -0.75 -13.51 20.58
N LEU A 230 -0.17 -13.93 19.46
CA LEU A 230 -0.54 -13.46 18.12
C LEU A 230 -1.65 -14.32 17.51
N LYS A 231 -1.47 -15.64 17.59
CA LYS A 231 -2.41 -16.65 17.11
C LYS A 231 -2.29 -17.89 17.98
N ASP A 232 -3.09 -18.91 17.71
CA ASP A 232 -2.94 -20.14 18.47
C ASP A 232 -1.54 -20.71 18.30
N LYS A 233 -0.88 -20.94 19.44
CA LYS A 233 0.50 -21.43 19.51
C LYS A 233 1.55 -20.54 18.79
N ILE A 234 1.29 -19.24 18.62
CA ILE A 234 2.23 -18.23 18.14
C ILE A 234 2.27 -17.06 19.13
N TRP A 235 3.47 -16.69 19.57
CA TRP A 235 3.69 -15.57 20.47
C TRP A 235 4.74 -14.62 19.92
N TRP A 236 4.55 -13.34 20.20
CA TRP A 236 5.60 -12.34 20.19
C TRP A 236 6.31 -12.38 21.53
N VAL A 237 7.63 -12.50 21.48
CA VAL A 237 8.56 -12.53 22.61
C VAL A 237 9.71 -11.56 22.38
N GLY A 238 9.45 -10.51 21.59
CA GLY A 238 10.43 -9.51 21.18
C GLY A 238 10.80 -8.54 22.30
N HIS A 239 11.59 -7.54 21.93
CA HIS A 239 12.05 -6.46 22.79
C HIS A 239 11.30 -5.17 22.51
N TYR A 240 11.01 -4.41 23.58
CA TYR A 240 10.44 -3.09 23.49
C TYR A 240 11.19 -2.12 24.41
N ASN A 241 11.67 -1.01 23.83
CA ASN A 241 12.26 0.10 24.56
C ASN A 241 11.40 1.36 24.37
N LYS A 242 10.72 1.78 25.45
CA LYS A 242 9.85 2.97 25.44
C LYS A 242 10.60 4.29 25.25
N ILE A 243 11.86 4.37 25.70
CA ILE A 243 12.64 5.63 25.64
C ILE A 243 13.12 5.86 24.21
N GLU A 244 13.66 4.81 23.59
CA GLU A 244 14.20 4.86 22.22
C GLU A 244 13.13 4.58 21.17
N ASN A 245 11.91 4.26 21.62
CA ASN A 245 10.78 3.92 20.76
C ASN A 245 11.08 2.72 19.83
N GLU A 246 11.92 1.80 20.31
CA GLU A 246 12.40 0.65 19.57
C GLU A 246 11.49 -0.56 19.83
N LEU A 247 11.01 -1.16 18.75
CA LEU A 247 10.26 -2.41 18.77
C LEU A 247 10.95 -3.42 17.85
N GLN A 248 11.70 -4.35 18.46
CA GLN A 248 12.29 -5.49 17.78
C GLN A 248 11.45 -6.73 18.04
N ASN A 249 10.96 -7.34 16.97
CA ASN A 249 10.14 -8.52 17.06
C ASN A 249 10.97 -9.80 17.02
N VAL A 250 10.62 -10.72 17.91
CA VAL A 250 11.07 -12.11 17.91
C VAL A 250 9.83 -12.95 18.11
N TYR A 251 9.67 -14.00 17.30
CA TYR A 251 8.45 -14.80 17.32
C TYR A 251 8.72 -16.24 17.76
N LEU A 252 7.93 -16.70 18.72
CA LEU A 252 7.94 -18.06 19.23
C LEU A 252 6.76 -18.85 18.65
N ARG A 253 7.07 -19.94 17.96
CA ARG A 253 6.10 -20.87 17.39
C ARG A 253 6.19 -22.23 18.08
N VAL A 254 5.07 -22.73 18.61
CA VAL A 254 5.03 -24.05 19.30
C VAL A 254 4.24 -25.06 18.46
N PHE A 255 4.93 -26.09 17.97
CA PHE A 255 4.30 -27.21 17.29
C PHE A 255 4.04 -28.34 18.29
N GLU A 256 2.80 -28.81 18.34
CA GLU A 256 2.39 -29.93 19.20
C GLU A 256 1.97 -31.11 18.32
N PHE A 257 2.38 -32.31 18.71
CA PHE A 257 1.92 -33.55 18.09
C PHE A 257 2.05 -34.71 19.07
N GLU A 258 0.98 -35.48 19.20
CA GLU A 258 0.84 -36.50 20.24
C GLU A 258 1.16 -35.90 21.63
N ASN A 259 2.22 -36.40 22.29
CA ASN A 259 2.70 -35.95 23.60
C ASN A 259 4.03 -35.17 23.53
N LYS A 260 4.43 -34.68 22.34
CA LYS A 260 5.69 -33.95 22.13
C LYS A 260 5.44 -32.52 21.68
N LYS A 261 6.38 -31.64 22.01
CA LYS A 261 6.41 -30.25 21.55
C LYS A 261 7.73 -29.96 20.86
N ILE A 262 7.67 -29.20 19.77
CA ILE A 262 8.82 -28.60 19.11
C ILE A 262 8.62 -27.09 19.09
N ASN A 263 9.57 -26.35 19.67
CA ASN A 263 9.47 -24.91 19.83
C ASN A 263 10.46 -24.22 18.90
N ALA A 264 9.97 -23.32 18.04
CA ALA A 264 10.73 -22.62 17.04
C ALA A 264 10.84 -21.11 17.31
N LEU A 265 12.09 -20.69 17.27
CA LEU A 265 12.75 -19.40 17.26
C LEU A 265 12.75 -18.58 15.95
N VAL A 266 11.83 -17.68 15.60
CA VAL A 266 11.97 -16.92 14.34
C VAL A 266 12.74 -15.63 14.59
N ASP A 267 13.88 -15.46 13.91
CA ASP A 267 14.85 -14.38 14.09
C ASP A 267 15.20 -14.17 15.57
N PRO A 268 16.08 -15.02 16.16
CA PRO A 268 16.29 -15.09 17.61
C PRO A 268 16.80 -13.81 18.27
N GLY A 269 17.20 -12.81 17.48
CA GLY A 269 17.42 -11.45 17.94
C GLY A 269 18.85 -11.18 18.42
N SER A 270 19.03 -10.00 19.01
CA SER A 270 20.31 -9.51 19.50
C SER A 270 20.61 -9.95 20.95
N PRO A 271 21.87 -10.27 21.30
CA PRO A 271 22.31 -10.47 22.68
C PRO A 271 22.06 -9.28 23.60
N LEU A 272 21.96 -8.07 23.04
CA LEU A 272 21.62 -6.86 23.81
C LEU A 272 20.28 -7.00 24.54
N TYR A 273 19.34 -7.74 23.96
CA TYR A 273 17.98 -7.88 24.49
C TYR A 273 17.68 -9.31 24.98
N PHE A 274 18.72 -10.13 25.14
CA PHE A 274 18.58 -11.54 25.49
C PHE A 274 17.80 -11.76 26.78
N ASP A 275 18.04 -10.97 27.82
CA ASP A 275 17.36 -11.14 29.11
C ASP A 275 15.85 -10.89 29.02
N ASP A 276 15.42 -9.92 28.21
CA ASP A 276 14.01 -9.61 27.99
C ASP A 276 13.33 -10.73 27.18
N ILE A 277 13.95 -11.10 26.05
CA ILE A 277 13.47 -12.19 25.17
C ILE A 277 13.39 -13.52 25.96
N SER A 278 14.44 -13.85 26.72
CA SER A 278 14.51 -15.08 27.53
C SER A 278 13.43 -15.12 28.62
N LYS A 279 13.16 -13.99 29.31
CA LYS A 279 12.06 -13.89 30.29
C LYS A 279 10.70 -14.16 29.65
N LYS A 280 10.42 -13.62 28.46
CA LYS A 280 9.15 -13.83 27.74
C LYS A 280 9.03 -15.27 27.23
N ILE A 281 10.13 -15.86 26.74
CA ILE A 281 10.15 -17.29 26.37
C ILE A 281 9.89 -18.19 27.59
N ASN A 282 10.48 -17.87 28.75
CA ASN A 282 10.26 -18.62 29.98
C ASN A 282 8.80 -18.54 30.46
N GLN A 283 8.10 -17.43 30.23
CA GLN A 283 6.66 -17.34 30.53
C GLN A 283 5.83 -18.33 29.69
N VAL A 284 6.21 -18.57 28.43
CA VAL A 284 5.51 -19.51 27.54
C VAL A 284 5.94 -20.97 27.73
N LEU A 285 7.26 -21.22 27.78
CA LEU A 285 7.82 -22.58 27.75
C LEU A 285 8.22 -23.09 29.14
N GLY A 286 8.35 -22.21 30.13
CA GLY A 286 8.93 -22.46 31.44
C GLY A 286 10.47 -22.44 31.46
N ASP A 287 11.13 -22.67 30.31
CA ASP A 287 12.60 -22.67 30.22
C ASP A 287 13.06 -22.43 28.76
N PHE A 288 14.00 -21.50 28.58
CA PHE A 288 14.57 -21.12 27.29
C PHE A 288 15.29 -22.27 26.57
N SER A 289 15.88 -23.21 27.30
CA SER A 289 16.52 -24.41 26.73
C SER A 289 15.54 -25.33 25.99
N LYS A 290 14.22 -25.15 26.17
CA LYS A 290 13.20 -25.89 25.43
C LYS A 290 13.02 -25.40 23.99
N VAL A 291 13.64 -24.30 23.58
CA VAL A 291 13.67 -23.90 22.16
C VAL A 291 14.49 -24.92 21.37
N ASN A 292 13.88 -25.52 20.34
CA ASN A 292 14.45 -26.63 19.58
C ASN A 292 14.96 -26.19 18.21
N ILE A 293 14.34 -25.19 17.60
CA ILE A 293 14.63 -24.72 16.25
C ILE A 293 14.86 -23.21 16.32
N SER A 294 15.83 -22.67 15.58
CA SER A 294 15.82 -21.27 15.18
C SER A 294 15.78 -21.14 13.67
N ILE A 295 14.87 -20.32 13.17
CA ILE A 295 14.74 -19.96 11.77
C ILE A 295 15.36 -18.57 11.62
N LEU A 296 16.44 -18.50 10.85
CA LEU A 296 17.19 -17.26 10.64
C LEU A 296 16.95 -16.74 9.23
N LEU A 297 16.16 -15.67 9.13
CA LEU A 297 15.66 -15.13 7.86
C LEU A 297 16.73 -14.33 7.10
N ASP A 298 17.69 -13.72 7.78
CA ASP A 298 18.88 -13.11 7.18
C ASP A 298 20.08 -13.09 8.15
N PRO A 299 21.31 -12.79 7.69
CA PRO A 299 22.51 -13.01 8.47
C PRO A 299 22.91 -11.80 9.33
N THR A 300 22.06 -10.77 9.51
CA THR A 300 22.44 -9.60 10.29
C THR A 300 22.66 -9.94 11.77
N ALA A 301 23.56 -9.19 12.42
CA ALA A 301 23.97 -9.46 13.80
C ALA A 301 22.80 -9.34 14.80
N ASP A 302 21.90 -8.39 14.56
CA ASP A 302 20.70 -8.13 15.34
C ASP A 302 19.61 -9.22 15.20
N ALA A 303 19.72 -10.13 14.24
CA ALA A 303 18.85 -11.29 14.07
C ALA A 303 19.50 -12.60 14.50
N SER A 304 20.81 -12.74 14.28
CA SER A 304 21.50 -14.03 14.31
C SER A 304 22.28 -14.31 15.59
N LEU A 305 22.79 -13.31 16.32
CA LEU A 305 23.79 -13.56 17.36
C LEU A 305 23.27 -14.34 18.59
N ASN A 306 21.97 -14.25 18.92
CA ASN A 306 21.37 -15.05 20.01
C ASN A 306 21.42 -16.56 19.76
N ILE A 307 21.72 -17.00 18.53
CA ILE A 307 21.92 -18.40 18.17
C ILE A 307 23.00 -19.07 19.03
N MET A 308 24.04 -18.34 19.41
CA MET A 308 25.15 -18.84 20.24
C MET A 308 24.68 -19.13 21.67
N LEU A 309 23.88 -18.23 22.23
CA LEU A 309 23.30 -18.37 23.57
C LEU A 309 22.28 -19.51 23.61
N LEU A 310 21.44 -19.63 22.57
CA LEU A 310 20.55 -20.77 22.41
C LEU A 310 21.33 -22.08 22.32
N ARG A 311 22.45 -22.11 21.58
CA ARG A 311 23.26 -23.31 21.47
C ARG A 311 23.85 -23.75 22.81
N LYS A 312 24.27 -22.78 23.62
CA LYS A 312 24.78 -23.03 24.97
C LYS A 312 23.68 -23.58 25.89
N ALA A 313 22.45 -23.08 25.77
CA ALA A 313 21.30 -23.56 26.54
C ALA A 313 20.78 -24.92 26.05
N ASN A 314 20.80 -25.18 24.74
CA ASN A 314 20.35 -26.41 24.12
C ASN A 314 21.32 -26.89 23.02
N ALA A 315 22.24 -27.76 23.39
CA ALA A 315 23.21 -28.36 22.47
C ALA A 315 22.61 -29.32 21.43
N LYS A 316 21.28 -29.51 21.40
CA LYS A 316 20.56 -30.29 20.38
C LYS A 316 19.69 -29.41 19.47
N SER A 317 19.68 -28.09 19.67
CA SER A 317 18.91 -27.18 18.79
C SER A 317 19.39 -27.25 17.34
N ILE A 318 18.45 -27.02 16.42
CA ILE A 318 18.67 -26.99 14.98
C ILE A 318 18.49 -25.57 14.47
N PHE A 319 19.29 -25.17 13.50
CA PHE A 319 19.25 -23.87 12.86
C PHE A 319 18.80 -24.02 11.41
N MET A 320 17.72 -23.36 11.04
CA MET A 320 17.19 -23.35 9.68
C MET A 320 17.57 -22.04 9.00
N THR A 321 18.34 -22.12 7.92
CA THR A 321 18.72 -20.97 7.09
C THR A 321 19.19 -21.45 5.71
N ASN A 322 19.37 -20.54 4.75
CA ASN A 322 19.84 -20.93 3.41
C ASN A 322 21.38 -21.02 3.34
N GLU A 323 21.89 -21.49 2.20
CA GLU A 323 23.34 -21.64 2.00
C GLU A 323 24.08 -20.31 2.16
N GLN A 324 23.54 -19.23 1.61
CA GLN A 324 24.20 -17.93 1.57
C GLN A 324 24.38 -17.34 2.96
N ASN A 325 23.31 -17.34 3.77
CA ASN A 325 23.35 -16.87 5.15
C ASN A 325 24.26 -17.76 5.99
N TRP A 326 24.24 -19.08 5.79
CA TRP A 326 25.15 -20.00 6.46
C TRP A 326 26.62 -19.66 6.22
N GLN A 327 27.01 -19.28 5.00
CA GLN A 327 28.39 -18.88 4.71
C GLN A 327 28.83 -17.64 5.50
N THR A 328 27.90 -16.74 5.84
CA THR A 328 28.17 -15.57 6.69
C THR A 328 28.26 -15.95 8.17
N ILE A 329 27.32 -16.75 8.68
CA ILE A 329 27.20 -17.02 10.12
C ILE A 329 28.00 -18.23 10.61
N ARG A 330 28.60 -19.05 9.72
CA ARG A 330 29.45 -20.20 10.09
C ARG A 330 30.62 -19.84 11.00
N HIS A 331 30.99 -18.56 11.04
CA HIS A 331 32.04 -18.01 11.88
C HIS A 331 31.63 -17.84 13.36
N TYR A 332 30.35 -18.04 13.71
CA TYR A 332 29.83 -17.98 15.09
C TYR A 332 30.01 -19.30 15.86
N GLU A 333 31.01 -20.12 15.50
CA GLU A 333 31.31 -21.42 16.12
C GLU A 333 30.11 -22.41 16.14
N ILE A 334 29.19 -22.27 15.20
CA ILE A 334 28.02 -23.14 15.07
C ILE A 334 28.46 -24.47 14.46
N ASN A 335 28.05 -25.59 15.06
CA ASN A 335 28.31 -26.92 14.51
C ASN A 335 27.57 -27.08 13.16
N PRO A 336 28.25 -27.34 12.04
CA PRO A 336 27.60 -27.48 10.73
C PRO A 336 26.52 -28.57 10.69
N ARG A 337 26.63 -29.62 11.53
CA ARG A 337 25.62 -30.69 11.63
C ARG A 337 24.31 -30.24 12.28
N SER A 338 24.32 -29.10 12.98
CA SER A 338 23.11 -28.51 13.57
C SER A 338 22.36 -27.59 12.61
N VAL A 339 22.88 -27.39 11.39
CA VAL A 339 22.27 -26.50 10.40
C VAL A 339 21.46 -27.31 9.40
N LYS A 340 20.17 -27.04 9.33
CA LYS A 340 19.28 -27.50 8.27
C LYS A 340 19.23 -26.42 7.20
N LYS A 341 19.91 -26.70 6.07
CA LYS A 341 19.86 -25.85 4.89
C LYS A 341 18.48 -25.93 4.25
N ILE A 342 17.92 -24.77 3.93
CA ILE A 342 16.67 -24.61 3.17
C ILE A 342 16.97 -23.92 1.83
N ASN A 343 16.07 -24.10 0.86
CA ASN A 343 16.15 -23.49 -0.47
C ASN A 343 14.92 -22.59 -0.74
N PRO A 344 14.94 -21.32 -0.29
CA PRO A 344 13.84 -20.40 -0.52
C PRO A 344 13.62 -20.03 -1.99
N GLU A 345 14.61 -20.24 -2.86
CA GLU A 345 14.48 -19.98 -4.32
C GLU A 345 13.55 -21.00 -5.00
N GLU A 346 13.48 -22.22 -4.45
CA GLU A 346 12.58 -23.29 -4.92
C GLU A 346 11.24 -23.30 -4.17
N ASN A 347 11.00 -22.31 -3.30
CA ASN A 347 9.83 -22.23 -2.42
C ASN A 347 9.66 -23.47 -1.52
N ASP A 348 10.75 -23.96 -0.95
CA ASP A 348 10.79 -25.16 -0.09
C ASP A 348 9.64 -25.21 0.92
N ILE A 349 8.94 -26.35 0.96
CA ILE A 349 7.93 -26.65 1.98
C ILE A 349 8.47 -27.74 2.89
N ILE A 350 8.66 -27.40 4.16
CA ILE A 350 8.97 -28.37 5.21
C ILE A 350 7.67 -28.79 5.89
N LYS A 351 7.31 -30.06 5.69
CA LYS A 351 6.26 -30.72 6.46
C LYS A 351 6.85 -31.31 7.74
N LEU A 352 6.38 -30.81 8.88
CA LEU A 352 6.76 -31.31 10.20
C LEU A 352 6.02 -32.61 10.51
N ALA A 353 6.55 -33.40 11.46
CA ALA A 353 5.90 -34.63 11.91
C ALA A 353 4.50 -34.39 12.50
N SER A 354 4.22 -33.18 12.98
CA SER A 354 2.90 -32.72 13.41
C SER A 354 1.89 -32.53 12.28
N GLY A 355 2.30 -32.72 11.02
CA GLY A 355 1.51 -32.41 9.84
C GLY A 355 1.55 -30.94 9.41
N HIS A 356 2.06 -30.05 10.27
CA HIS A 356 2.17 -28.62 9.99
C HIS A 356 3.15 -28.35 8.85
N GLN A 357 2.90 -27.30 8.08
CA GLN A 357 3.69 -26.95 6.90
C GLN A 357 4.25 -25.53 7.02
N LEU A 358 5.57 -25.45 6.88
CA LEU A 358 6.29 -24.19 6.74
C LEU A 358 6.80 -24.06 5.32
N GLN A 359 6.41 -23.00 4.63
CA GLN A 359 6.93 -22.65 3.32
C GLN A 359 7.97 -21.54 3.44
N PHE A 360 9.09 -21.67 2.75
CA PHE A 360 10.15 -20.67 2.74
C PHE A 360 10.19 -19.96 1.40
N ILE A 361 10.11 -18.64 1.39
CA ILE A 361 9.99 -17.84 0.18
C ILE A 361 11.18 -16.90 0.07
N SER A 362 11.89 -16.92 -1.06
CA SER A 362 12.99 -15.99 -1.29
C SER A 362 12.50 -14.53 -1.33
N SER A 363 13.08 -13.72 -0.46
CA SER A 363 13.03 -12.25 -0.48
C SER A 363 14.44 -11.69 -0.75
N ALA A 364 15.19 -12.38 -1.63
CA ALA A 364 16.54 -12.00 -1.97
C ALA A 364 16.61 -10.53 -2.38
N TYR A 365 17.64 -9.84 -1.91
CA TYR A 365 17.84 -8.41 -2.10
C TYR A 365 16.81 -7.51 -1.40
N CYS A 366 15.98 -8.02 -0.49
CA CYS A 366 15.05 -7.21 0.30
C CYS A 366 15.31 -7.30 1.82
N PRO A 367 16.36 -6.63 2.33
CA PRO A 367 17.44 -5.96 1.59
C PRO A 367 18.67 -6.85 1.36
N ALA A 368 18.88 -7.90 2.17
CA ALA A 368 20.09 -8.71 2.05
C ALA A 368 19.96 -9.75 0.93
N HIS A 369 21.07 -10.06 0.28
CA HIS A 369 21.13 -11.02 -0.83
C HIS A 369 20.50 -12.38 -0.46
N GLY A 370 20.78 -12.89 0.74
CA GLY A 370 20.25 -14.16 1.23
C GLY A 370 18.99 -14.04 2.09
N SER A 371 18.31 -12.89 2.11
CA SER A 371 17.07 -12.74 2.88
C SER A 371 15.96 -13.65 2.35
N PHE A 372 15.19 -14.24 3.25
CA PHE A 372 13.98 -14.99 2.91
C PHE A 372 12.90 -14.83 3.98
N MET A 373 11.71 -15.30 3.67
CA MET A 373 10.54 -15.28 4.57
C MET A 373 10.13 -16.71 4.94
N SER A 374 9.52 -16.86 6.11
CA SER A 374 8.93 -18.13 6.55
C SER A 374 7.41 -17.96 6.66
N TYR A 375 6.66 -18.74 5.91
CA TYR A 375 5.21 -18.75 5.91
C TYR A 375 4.67 -19.98 6.62
N ASP A 376 3.97 -19.79 7.73
CA ASP A 376 3.21 -20.86 8.39
C ASP A 376 1.85 -20.98 7.69
N ILE A 377 1.71 -22.01 6.86
CA ILE A 377 0.54 -22.21 5.98
C ILE A 377 -0.72 -22.43 6.83
N ASP A 378 -0.60 -23.23 7.89
CA ASP A 378 -1.73 -23.61 8.74
C ASP A 378 -2.24 -22.41 9.54
N GLN A 379 -1.33 -21.57 10.03
CA GLN A 379 -1.65 -20.38 10.80
C GLN A 379 -1.83 -19.14 9.92
N LYS A 380 -1.56 -19.21 8.62
CA LYS A 380 -1.58 -18.06 7.70
C LYS A 380 -0.77 -16.86 8.21
N VAL A 381 0.39 -17.12 8.81
CA VAL A 381 1.29 -16.07 9.34
C VAL A 381 2.57 -16.06 8.51
N LEU A 382 2.88 -14.91 7.92
CA LEU A 382 4.12 -14.69 7.19
C LEU A 382 5.11 -13.94 8.09
N PHE A 383 6.18 -14.62 8.50
CA PHE A 383 7.34 -13.98 9.12
C PHE A 383 8.22 -13.39 8.03
N SER A 384 8.21 -12.07 7.90
CA SER A 384 8.73 -11.35 6.72
C SER A 384 10.16 -10.82 6.90
N GLY A 385 10.76 -10.97 8.08
CA GLY A 385 12.09 -10.44 8.38
C GLY A 385 12.13 -8.92 8.18
N LEU A 386 13.13 -8.41 7.46
CA LEU A 386 13.26 -6.97 7.19
C LEU A 386 12.22 -6.41 6.20
N LEU A 387 11.52 -7.26 5.44
CA LEU A 387 10.40 -6.79 4.63
C LEU A 387 9.21 -6.43 5.52
N PHE A 388 8.50 -5.35 5.19
CA PHE A 388 7.46 -4.70 6.01
C PHE A 388 7.96 -4.10 7.33
N SER A 389 9.28 -4.00 7.53
CA SER A 389 9.85 -3.33 8.71
C SER A 389 9.73 -1.80 8.65
N SER A 390 9.78 -1.17 9.84
CA SER A 390 9.73 0.29 10.02
C SER A 390 10.98 0.82 10.73
N ASP A 391 11.30 2.10 10.49
CA ASP A 391 12.43 2.79 11.13
C ASP A 391 12.14 3.09 12.60
N TYR A 392 13.14 2.91 13.46
CA TYR A 392 13.10 3.15 14.91
C TYR A 392 12.83 4.61 15.28
N SER A 393 13.26 5.55 14.43
CA SER A 393 13.55 6.93 14.84
C SER A 393 12.48 7.97 14.49
N ALA A 394 11.41 7.62 13.76
CA ALA A 394 10.44 8.63 13.34
C ALA A 394 9.01 8.09 13.14
N GLY A 395 8.12 8.48 14.05
CA GLY A 395 6.70 8.61 13.74
C GLY A 395 5.80 7.43 14.10
N MET A 396 6.24 6.49 14.95
CA MET A 396 5.27 5.60 15.58
C MET A 396 4.47 6.39 16.62
N ASN A 397 3.28 6.84 16.23
CA ASN A 397 2.28 7.29 17.19
C ASN A 397 1.84 6.06 17.99
N ASN A 398 2.01 6.12 19.32
CA ASN A 398 1.61 5.08 20.27
C ASN A 398 2.31 3.71 20.05
N THR A 399 3.50 3.53 20.61
CA THR A 399 4.29 2.28 20.55
C THR A 399 3.98 1.26 21.63
N GLU A 400 2.99 1.53 22.47
CA GLU A 400 2.53 0.61 23.51
C GLU A 400 1.62 -0.50 22.95
N ASN A 401 1.56 -0.65 21.62
CA ASN A 401 0.87 -1.74 20.95
C ASN A 401 1.70 -2.28 19.77
N ILE A 402 1.74 -3.61 19.63
CA ILE A 402 2.51 -4.30 18.59
C ILE A 402 1.79 -4.39 17.24
N TYR A 403 0.52 -3.99 17.13
CA TYR A 403 -0.27 -4.09 15.89
C TYR A 403 -0.31 -2.76 15.13
N ALA A 404 -0.11 -2.86 13.82
CA ALA A 404 -0.02 -1.72 12.94
C ALA A 404 -1.39 -1.06 12.74
N THR A 405 -1.33 0.24 12.52
CA THR A 405 -2.40 1.08 12.00
C THR A 405 -1.90 1.74 10.72
N GLU A 406 -2.77 2.38 9.95
CA GLU A 406 -2.36 3.10 8.75
C GLU A 406 -1.33 4.20 9.01
N SER A 407 -1.32 4.77 10.22
CA SER A 407 -0.36 5.81 10.62
C SER A 407 1.09 5.30 10.62
N ASP A 408 1.29 3.99 10.73
CA ASP A 408 2.61 3.35 10.68
C ASP A 408 3.21 3.30 9.26
N TRP A 409 2.43 3.68 8.22
CA TRP A 409 2.92 3.74 6.83
C TRP A 409 4.17 4.60 6.70
N GLU A 410 4.22 5.79 7.32
CA GLU A 410 5.32 6.72 7.10
C GLU A 410 6.66 6.18 7.61
N ALA A 411 6.64 5.45 8.73
CA ALA A 411 7.83 4.79 9.26
C ALA A 411 8.27 3.62 8.36
N MET A 412 7.30 2.83 7.86
CA MET A 412 7.57 1.73 6.91
C MET A 412 8.13 2.25 5.59
N ARG A 413 7.54 3.31 5.03
CA ARG A 413 7.95 3.97 3.79
C ARG A 413 9.39 4.44 3.88
N ARG A 414 9.79 5.09 4.99
CA ARG A 414 11.16 5.56 5.20
C ARG A 414 12.15 4.40 5.25
N PHE A 415 11.82 3.36 6.02
CA PHE A 415 12.66 2.17 6.12
C PHE A 415 12.89 1.53 4.74
N HIS A 416 11.82 1.25 4.00
CA HIS A 416 11.91 0.58 2.70
C HIS A 416 12.58 1.47 1.66
N SER A 417 12.25 2.77 1.65
CA SER A 417 12.91 3.75 0.80
C SER A 417 14.43 3.72 0.91
N LYS A 418 14.94 3.51 2.12
CA LYS A 418 16.36 3.59 2.45
C LYS A 418 17.08 2.27 2.26
N HIS A 419 16.47 1.16 2.67
CA HIS A 419 17.14 -0.13 2.74
C HIS A 419 16.85 -1.04 1.55
N MET A 420 15.69 -0.91 0.90
CA MET A 420 15.38 -1.72 -0.28
C MET A 420 16.17 -1.19 -1.49
N PRO A 421 16.80 -2.06 -2.29
CA PRO A 421 17.75 -1.64 -3.31
C PRO A 421 17.09 -1.04 -4.54
N SER A 422 15.90 -1.49 -4.91
CA SER A 422 15.10 -0.94 -6.02
C SER A 422 13.62 -1.33 -5.91
N SER A 423 12.77 -0.54 -6.55
CA SER A 423 11.33 -0.81 -6.67
C SER A 423 11.05 -2.11 -7.43
N THR A 424 11.90 -2.49 -8.40
CA THR A 424 11.81 -3.77 -9.10
C THR A 424 12.04 -4.95 -8.17
N ALA A 425 13.10 -4.92 -7.35
CA ALA A 425 13.37 -5.99 -6.38
C ALA A 425 12.21 -6.12 -5.38
N LEU A 426 11.74 -4.98 -4.87
CA LEU A 426 10.61 -4.91 -3.94
C LEU A 426 9.33 -5.50 -4.56
N SER A 427 8.98 -5.09 -5.78
CA SER A 427 7.78 -5.57 -6.49
C SER A 427 7.82 -7.07 -6.73
N ASN A 428 8.96 -7.61 -7.15
CA ASN A 428 9.12 -9.05 -7.39
C ASN A 428 8.86 -9.88 -6.13
N VAL A 429 9.31 -9.40 -4.96
CA VAL A 429 9.07 -10.10 -3.69
C VAL A 429 7.60 -9.99 -3.27
N LEU A 430 6.96 -8.83 -3.46
CA LEU A 430 5.55 -8.64 -3.14
C LEU A 430 4.64 -9.56 -3.97
N GLU A 431 4.95 -9.76 -5.26
CA GLU A 431 4.19 -10.71 -6.10
C GLU A 431 4.31 -12.16 -5.61
N LYS A 432 5.47 -12.57 -5.10
CA LYS A 432 5.62 -13.89 -4.45
C LYS A 432 4.71 -14.03 -3.24
N ILE A 433 4.51 -12.96 -2.47
CA ILE A 433 3.60 -12.95 -1.30
C ILE A 433 2.15 -13.03 -1.77
N ARG A 434 1.76 -12.29 -2.81
CA ARG A 434 0.40 -12.35 -3.39
C ARG A 434 0.05 -13.73 -3.92
N ALA A 435 1.05 -14.47 -4.41
CA ALA A 435 0.90 -15.82 -4.95
C ALA A 435 0.73 -16.90 -3.86
N LEU A 436 0.94 -16.56 -2.57
CA LEU A 436 0.74 -17.52 -1.47
C LEU A 436 -0.73 -17.96 -1.38
N SER A 437 -0.92 -19.26 -1.19
CA SER A 437 -2.23 -19.89 -1.03
C SER A 437 -2.22 -20.86 0.16
N PRO A 438 -3.04 -20.63 1.19
CA PRO A 438 -3.92 -19.47 1.38
C PRO A 438 -3.14 -18.14 1.49
N LYS A 439 -3.83 -17.01 1.36
CA LYS A 439 -3.22 -15.70 1.61
C LYS A 439 -2.86 -15.56 3.11
N PRO A 440 -1.79 -14.83 3.46
CA PRO A 440 -1.47 -14.53 4.85
C PRO A 440 -2.54 -13.62 5.48
N ASP A 441 -3.00 -13.99 6.68
CA ASP A 441 -3.87 -13.13 7.51
C ASP A 441 -3.03 -12.10 8.29
N ILE A 442 -1.77 -12.45 8.58
CA ILE A 442 -0.83 -11.69 9.40
C ILE A 442 0.53 -11.62 8.69
N ILE A 443 1.09 -10.42 8.61
CA ILE A 443 2.50 -10.20 8.27
C ILE A 443 3.24 -9.74 9.54
N ALA A 444 4.29 -10.48 9.88
CA ALA A 444 5.04 -10.37 11.12
C ALA A 444 6.50 -9.95 10.80
N PRO A 445 6.80 -8.63 10.73
CA PRO A 445 8.11 -8.11 10.37
C PRO A 445 9.09 -8.17 11.55
N ARG A 446 10.39 -8.03 11.29
CA ARG A 446 11.43 -7.96 12.33
C ARG A 446 11.36 -6.67 13.13
N TYR A 447 11.13 -5.54 12.48
CA TYR A 447 11.01 -4.24 13.15
C TYR A 447 9.66 -3.61 12.93
N GLY A 448 9.20 -2.89 13.95
CA GLY A 448 7.95 -2.18 13.91
C GLY A 448 6.74 -3.10 14.18
N LYS A 449 5.56 -2.68 13.74
CA LYS A 449 4.31 -3.31 14.15
C LYS A 449 3.85 -4.41 13.19
N ILE A 450 3.18 -5.42 13.75
CA ILE A 450 2.56 -6.56 13.08
C ILE A 450 1.34 -6.10 12.30
N ILE A 451 1.21 -6.56 11.06
CA ILE A 451 0.18 -6.14 10.12
C ILE A 451 -0.88 -7.24 10.03
N THR A 452 -2.15 -6.87 10.12
CA THR A 452 -3.27 -7.83 10.13
C THR A 452 -4.45 -7.32 9.32
N GLY A 453 -5.31 -8.22 8.84
CA GLY A 453 -6.55 -7.87 8.14
C GLY A 453 -6.29 -7.06 6.87
N ASP A 454 -7.17 -6.08 6.58
CA ASP A 454 -7.12 -5.26 5.36
C ASP A 454 -5.83 -4.45 5.22
N LEU A 455 -5.11 -4.20 6.33
CA LEU A 455 -3.82 -3.51 6.30
C LEU A 455 -2.73 -4.30 5.58
N VAL A 456 -2.87 -5.62 5.45
CA VAL A 456 -1.95 -6.47 4.70
C VAL A 456 -1.96 -6.06 3.22
N ASP A 457 -3.13 -6.04 2.60
CA ASP A 457 -3.29 -5.62 1.20
C ASP A 457 -2.94 -4.12 1.04
N TYR A 458 -3.37 -3.25 1.96
CA TYR A 458 -3.05 -1.83 1.94
C TYR A 458 -1.53 -1.55 1.89
N PHE A 459 -0.74 -2.15 2.79
CA PHE A 459 0.70 -1.93 2.80
C PHE A 459 1.40 -2.62 1.64
N MET A 460 0.94 -3.79 1.18
CA MET A 460 1.46 -4.43 -0.03
C MET A 460 1.30 -3.53 -1.26
N ASP A 461 0.11 -2.95 -1.46
CA ASP A 461 -0.16 -2.06 -2.60
C ASP A 461 0.70 -0.79 -2.54
N ARG A 462 0.86 -0.22 -1.34
CA ARG A 462 1.67 0.97 -1.12
C ARG A 462 3.17 0.73 -1.30
N LEU A 463 3.69 -0.42 -0.84
CA LEU A 463 5.08 -0.80 -1.07
C LEU A 463 5.36 -1.10 -2.54
N ALA A 464 4.42 -1.69 -3.28
CA ALA A 464 4.58 -1.95 -4.71
C ALA A 464 4.75 -0.65 -5.53
N LEU A 465 4.26 0.47 -5.02
CA LEU A 465 4.39 1.79 -5.64
C LEU A 465 5.62 2.58 -5.16
N LEU A 466 6.38 2.05 -4.19
CA LEU A 466 7.44 2.78 -3.53
C LEU A 466 8.72 2.78 -4.37
N ARG A 467 9.20 3.97 -4.74
CA ARG A 467 10.57 4.16 -5.23
C ARG A 467 11.56 4.09 -4.07
N CYS A 468 12.59 3.25 -4.20
CA CYS A 468 13.59 3.02 -3.15
C CYS A 468 14.98 2.75 -3.74
N GLY A 469 16.01 2.89 -2.90
CA GLY A 469 17.40 2.60 -3.26
C GLY A 469 17.87 3.36 -4.50
N VAL A 470 18.38 2.64 -5.50
CA VAL A 470 18.99 3.21 -6.73
C VAL A 470 18.01 4.08 -7.52
N ASP A 471 16.70 3.82 -7.41
CA ASP A 471 15.67 4.61 -8.09
C ASP A 471 15.61 6.06 -7.59
N LYS A 472 16.00 6.29 -6.32
CA LYS A 472 16.06 7.63 -5.73
C LYS A 472 17.33 8.38 -6.09
N GLU A 473 18.46 7.69 -6.12
CA GLU A 473 19.75 8.28 -6.48
C GLU A 473 19.76 8.77 -7.93
N ASN A 474 19.16 8.00 -8.83
CA ASN A 474 19.02 8.38 -10.23
C ASN A 474 18.17 9.65 -10.37
N ASN A 475 17.07 9.78 -9.61
CA ASN A 475 16.20 10.96 -9.64
C ASN A 475 16.90 12.23 -9.10
N LEU A 476 17.70 12.11 -8.03
CA LEU A 476 18.45 13.25 -7.48
C LEU A 476 19.55 13.74 -8.44
N ARG A 477 20.26 12.81 -9.09
CA ARG A 477 21.25 13.15 -10.13
C ARG A 477 20.57 13.82 -11.32
N GLU A 478 19.43 13.29 -11.75
CA GLU A 478 18.64 13.85 -12.84
C GLU A 478 18.18 15.28 -12.49
N HIS A 479 17.54 15.50 -11.33
CA HIS A 479 17.10 16.84 -10.91
C HIS A 479 18.24 17.85 -10.89
N LYS A 480 19.43 17.45 -10.41
CA LYS A 480 20.62 18.32 -10.41
C LYS A 480 21.03 18.73 -11.82
N THR A 481 21.07 17.79 -12.77
CA THR A 481 21.38 18.07 -14.18
C THR A 481 20.43 19.11 -14.77
N TYR A 482 19.13 19.03 -14.45
CA TYR A 482 18.15 20.01 -14.92
C TYR A 482 18.27 21.38 -14.22
N ILE A 483 18.56 21.42 -12.92
CA ILE A 483 18.84 22.68 -12.19
C ILE A 483 20.05 23.40 -12.82
N ASP A 484 21.14 22.67 -13.06
CA ASP A 484 22.35 23.22 -13.69
C ASP A 484 22.05 23.75 -15.10
N ALA A 485 21.21 23.05 -15.86
CA ALA A 485 20.77 23.47 -17.18
C ALA A 485 19.88 24.75 -17.16
N MET A 486 18.96 24.85 -16.20
CA MET A 486 18.12 26.05 -16.01
C MET A 486 18.96 27.28 -15.65
N ASN A 487 19.90 27.12 -14.71
CA ASN A 487 20.79 28.21 -14.29
C ASN A 487 21.74 28.66 -15.39
N THR A 488 22.27 27.71 -16.16
CA THR A 488 23.10 28.01 -17.33
C THR A 488 22.31 28.79 -18.39
N LEU A 489 21.04 28.44 -18.61
CA LEU A 489 20.16 29.14 -19.54
C LEU A 489 19.90 30.57 -19.09
N LEU A 490 19.51 30.76 -17.81
CA LEU A 490 19.30 32.08 -17.23
C LEU A 490 20.53 32.97 -17.40
N GLY A 491 21.74 32.45 -17.15
CA GLY A 491 22.98 33.17 -17.35
C GLY A 491 23.26 33.57 -18.80
N ARG A 492 22.92 32.73 -19.78
CA ARG A 492 23.17 33.01 -21.21
C ARG A 492 22.24 34.07 -21.80
N ILE A 493 21.02 34.18 -21.29
CA ILE A 493 20.00 35.07 -21.87
C ILE A 493 19.99 36.47 -21.24
N GLN A 494 20.73 36.69 -20.14
CA GLN A 494 20.75 37.98 -19.42
C GLN A 494 21.09 39.19 -20.30
N GLY A 495 21.86 38.98 -21.38
CA GLY A 495 22.24 40.04 -22.30
C GLY A 495 21.09 40.65 -23.11
N PHE A 496 19.94 39.98 -23.18
CA PHE A 496 18.75 40.46 -23.91
C PHE A 496 17.42 40.20 -23.19
N LEU A 497 17.41 39.36 -22.16
CA LEU A 497 16.31 39.19 -21.21
C LEU A 497 16.89 39.26 -19.78
N PRO A 498 16.80 40.41 -19.09
CA PRO A 498 17.40 40.61 -17.77
C PRO A 498 16.97 39.55 -16.74
N LEU A 499 17.85 39.29 -15.76
CA LEU A 499 17.60 38.25 -14.76
C LEU A 499 16.34 38.54 -13.92
N GLU A 500 16.15 39.79 -13.48
CA GLU A 500 14.96 40.19 -12.71
C GLU A 500 13.66 39.92 -13.50
N THR A 501 13.64 40.27 -14.78
CA THR A 501 12.50 40.02 -15.67
C THR A 501 12.27 38.53 -15.91
N SER A 502 13.35 37.75 -16.06
CA SER A 502 13.26 36.29 -16.20
C SER A 502 12.65 35.65 -14.96
N ILE A 503 13.12 36.02 -13.77
CA ILE A 503 12.63 35.49 -12.50
C ILE A 503 11.19 35.92 -12.24
N GLN A 504 10.81 37.14 -12.59
CA GLN A 504 9.43 37.60 -12.52
C GLN A 504 8.51 36.73 -13.40
N LYS A 505 8.85 36.56 -14.69
CA LYS A 505 8.08 35.70 -15.61
C LYS A 505 7.91 34.27 -15.10
N LEU A 506 8.98 33.70 -14.54
CA LEU A 506 8.98 32.34 -14.00
C LEU A 506 8.16 32.21 -12.71
N SER A 507 8.20 33.24 -11.85
CA SER A 507 7.45 33.27 -10.59
C SER A 507 5.95 33.51 -10.80
N GLU A 508 5.57 34.22 -11.86
CA GLU A 508 4.17 34.43 -12.25
C GLU A 508 3.54 33.18 -12.89
N ASN A 509 4.35 32.24 -13.40
CA ASN A 509 3.86 30.96 -13.87
C ASN A 509 3.60 30.01 -12.69
N THR A 510 2.32 29.81 -12.37
CA THR A 510 1.85 28.98 -11.25
C THR A 510 2.36 27.54 -11.28
N TYR A 511 2.60 26.97 -12.47
CA TYR A 511 3.16 25.62 -12.59
C TYR A 511 4.63 25.55 -12.16
N ILE A 512 5.43 26.56 -12.56
CA ILE A 512 6.87 26.66 -12.27
C ILE A 512 7.09 27.06 -10.81
N ALA A 513 6.37 28.08 -10.33
CA ALA A 513 6.46 28.58 -8.96
C ALA A 513 6.12 27.50 -7.92
N ALA A 514 5.17 26.62 -8.22
CA ALA A 514 4.81 25.51 -7.33
C ALA A 514 5.84 24.37 -7.29
N ARG A 515 6.84 24.37 -8.19
CA ARG A 515 7.74 23.23 -8.42
C ARG A 515 9.22 23.57 -8.42
N SER A 516 9.58 24.84 -8.23
CA SER A 516 10.96 25.32 -8.29
C SER A 516 11.20 26.34 -7.19
N GLY A 517 12.34 26.24 -6.51
CA GLY A 517 12.80 27.25 -5.57
C GLY A 517 13.82 28.17 -6.24
N PHE A 518 13.64 29.48 -6.05
CA PHE A 518 14.57 30.51 -6.53
C PHE A 518 15.26 31.23 -5.36
N SER A 519 16.57 31.41 -5.43
CA SER A 519 17.38 32.20 -4.50
C SER A 519 18.46 32.93 -5.28
N ASP A 520 18.64 34.22 -5.02
CA ASP A 520 19.64 35.07 -5.70
C ASP A 520 19.58 34.99 -7.24
N GLY A 521 18.37 34.83 -7.79
CA GLY A 521 18.13 34.68 -9.23
C GLY A 521 18.55 33.34 -9.83
N LEU A 522 18.82 32.33 -9.00
CA LEU A 522 19.13 30.97 -9.42
C LEU A 522 18.09 29.97 -8.91
N VAL A 523 17.84 28.93 -9.70
CA VAL A 523 17.08 27.75 -9.29
C VAL A 523 17.96 26.93 -8.34
N TYR A 524 17.49 26.62 -7.14
CA TYR A 524 18.23 25.80 -6.17
C TYR A 524 17.57 24.45 -5.90
N GLU A 525 16.27 24.31 -6.19
CA GLU A 525 15.53 23.06 -6.06
C GLU A 525 14.45 22.95 -7.13
N ILE A 526 14.14 21.70 -7.52
CA ILE A 526 13.01 21.38 -8.39
C ILE A 526 12.30 20.12 -7.91
N SER A 527 10.99 20.04 -8.16
CA SER A 527 10.14 18.89 -7.84
C SER A 527 9.26 18.48 -9.02
N GLY A 528 8.79 17.22 -9.03
CA GLY A 528 8.01 16.67 -10.14
C GLY A 528 8.89 16.18 -11.30
N ASN A 529 8.32 16.09 -12.50
CA ASN A 529 9.04 15.65 -13.71
C ASN A 529 9.98 16.80 -14.19
N PRO A 530 11.32 16.61 -14.16
CA PRO A 530 12.24 17.69 -14.42
C PRO A 530 12.34 18.06 -15.91
N GLY A 531 12.10 17.11 -16.82
CA GLY A 531 12.00 17.37 -18.27
C GLY A 531 10.81 18.25 -18.63
N LYS A 532 9.63 17.93 -18.10
CA LYS A 532 8.41 18.74 -18.27
C LYS A 532 8.57 20.12 -17.63
N LEU A 533 9.23 20.20 -16.47
CA LEU A 533 9.51 21.49 -15.84
C LEU A 533 10.46 22.33 -16.69
N TYR A 534 11.52 21.73 -17.24
CA TYR A 534 12.48 22.41 -18.12
C TYR A 534 11.84 22.90 -19.42
N PHE A 535 10.95 22.12 -20.03
CA PHE A 535 10.16 22.55 -21.17
C PHE A 535 9.29 23.78 -20.87
N ASN A 536 8.53 23.75 -19.77
CA ASN A 536 7.69 24.87 -19.35
C ASN A 536 8.52 26.10 -18.98
N PHE A 537 9.71 25.90 -18.40
CA PHE A 537 10.68 26.94 -18.09
C PHE A 537 11.10 27.70 -19.35
N ILE A 538 11.50 26.99 -20.41
CA ILE A 538 11.88 27.59 -21.69
C ILE A 538 10.69 28.35 -22.32
N ASN A 539 9.51 27.75 -22.36
CA ASN A 539 8.31 28.38 -22.94
C ASN A 539 7.89 29.64 -22.18
N THR A 540 8.04 29.65 -20.86
CA THR A 540 7.72 30.82 -20.05
C THR A 540 8.66 31.98 -20.33
N LEU A 541 9.96 31.69 -20.53
CA LEU A 541 10.94 32.71 -20.90
C LEU A 541 10.73 33.26 -22.31
N MET A 542 10.25 32.43 -23.24
CA MET A 542 9.93 32.86 -24.62
C MET A 542 8.61 33.62 -24.73
N LYS A 543 7.72 33.52 -23.73
CA LYS A 543 6.40 34.15 -23.77
C LYS A 543 6.55 35.67 -23.82
N ASP A 544 5.79 36.30 -24.72
CA ASP A 544 5.77 37.76 -24.93
C ASP A 544 7.13 38.36 -25.34
N GLU A 545 8.05 37.54 -25.86
CA GLU A 545 9.32 37.98 -26.45
C GLU A 545 9.22 38.19 -27.96
N SER A 546 10.13 39.01 -28.52
CA SER A 546 10.28 39.11 -29.98
C SER A 546 10.68 37.76 -30.59
N GLU A 547 10.30 37.50 -31.85
CA GLU A 547 10.69 36.27 -32.56
C GLU A 547 12.20 36.01 -32.51
N LYS A 548 13.00 37.08 -32.61
CA LYS A 548 14.45 37.02 -32.49
C LYS A 548 14.90 36.53 -31.11
N ASN A 549 14.36 37.10 -30.03
CA ASN A 549 14.70 36.71 -28.66
C ASN A 549 14.21 35.29 -28.35
N ALA A 550 12.98 34.95 -28.72
CA ALA A 550 12.43 33.61 -28.54
C ALA A 550 13.28 32.55 -29.25
N SER A 551 13.71 32.82 -30.49
CA SER A 551 14.62 31.93 -31.24
C SER A 551 15.98 31.79 -30.55
N GLN A 552 16.53 32.85 -29.95
CA GLN A 552 17.79 32.80 -29.20
C GLN A 552 17.67 31.99 -27.90
N ILE A 553 16.56 32.15 -27.17
CA ILE A 553 16.26 31.36 -25.96
C ILE A 553 16.14 29.87 -26.32
N LYS A 554 15.33 29.53 -27.33
CA LYS A 554 15.17 28.17 -27.86
C LYS A 554 16.52 27.54 -28.24
N SER A 555 17.34 28.26 -29.02
CA SER A 555 18.66 27.77 -29.45
C SER A 555 19.62 27.55 -28.27
N ALA A 556 19.63 28.48 -27.30
CA ALA A 556 20.48 28.36 -26.12
C ALA A 556 20.07 27.17 -25.25
N ALA A 557 18.77 26.98 -25.03
CA ALA A 557 18.23 25.88 -24.24
C ALA A 557 18.53 24.51 -24.88
N LEU A 558 18.34 24.36 -26.19
CA LEU A 558 18.64 23.12 -26.91
C LEU A 558 20.12 22.74 -26.83
N LYS A 559 21.03 23.72 -26.99
CA LYS A 559 22.48 23.48 -26.87
C LYS A 559 22.87 23.04 -25.46
N ILE A 560 22.27 23.64 -24.43
CA ILE A 560 22.51 23.27 -23.04
C ILE A 560 21.99 21.85 -22.78
N ALA A 561 20.75 21.56 -23.20
CA ALA A 561 20.13 20.25 -23.06
C ALA A 561 21.00 19.15 -23.68
N TYR A 562 21.43 19.35 -24.93
CA TYR A 562 22.30 18.41 -25.64
C TYR A 562 23.63 18.19 -24.91
N SER A 563 24.27 19.25 -24.41
CA SER A 563 25.54 19.13 -23.67
C SER A 563 25.40 18.45 -22.31
N ALA A 564 24.21 18.50 -21.71
CA ALA A 564 23.90 17.92 -20.41
C ALA A 564 23.32 16.50 -20.51
N GLY A 565 23.12 15.96 -21.72
CA GLY A 565 22.45 14.67 -21.93
C GLY A 565 20.95 14.69 -21.61
N ILE A 566 20.34 15.87 -21.61
CA ILE A 566 18.90 16.06 -21.40
C ILE A 566 18.18 15.81 -22.73
N ASN A 567 17.23 14.88 -22.72
CA ASN A 567 16.38 14.61 -23.88
C ASN A 567 15.15 15.55 -23.85
N LEU A 568 14.97 16.36 -24.90
CA LEU A 568 13.85 17.27 -25.08
C LEU A 568 12.96 16.73 -26.20
N PRO A 569 11.92 15.93 -25.92
CA PRO A 569 11.12 15.28 -26.96
C PRO A 569 10.29 16.25 -27.82
N ASP A 570 10.01 17.45 -27.33
CA ASP A 570 9.04 18.39 -27.94
C ASP A 570 9.65 19.67 -28.56
N PHE A 571 10.95 19.71 -28.89
CA PHE A 571 11.64 20.94 -29.36
C PHE A 571 12.20 20.92 -30.79
#